data_AF-Q400T9-F1
#
_entry.id   AF-Q400T9-F1
#
_cell.length_a   1.000
_cell.length_b   1.000
_cell.length_c   1.000
_cell.angle_alpha   90.00
_cell.angle_beta   90.00
_cell.angle_gamma   90.00
#
_symmetry.space_group_name_H-M   'P 1'
#
loop_
_entity.id
_entity.type
_entity.pdbx_description
1 polymer ?
#
loop_
_entity_poly.entity_id
_entity_poly.type
_entity_poly.pdbx_seq_one_letter_code
_entity_poly.pdbx_strand_id
1 'polypeptide(L)'
;QTMPPHAYMFGLPYRYYKEYKVRRYGFHGTSHYYVANRAAEMLGRPLEDLKIVTCHLGNGSSLTAVDGGKSIDTSLGFGTVQGVIMGTRSGDLDPTAILHLMEQEGLDPKAMSHILHKESGLLGLTGISSDLRDVEAAAESKNERAILAIEMLAYGVRKYIGAYAAAMGGLDAIV
;
A
#
# COMPACT_ATOMS: atom_id res chain seq x y z
N GLN A 1 16.62 -6.39 1.91
CA GLN A 1 15.72 -7.06 2.88
C GLN A 1 16.18 -6.71 4.28
N THR A 2 15.68 -5.60 4.84
CA THR A 2 16.11 -5.01 6.13
C THR A 2 15.02 -4.99 7.19
N MET A 3 13.78 -5.35 6.81
CA MET A 3 12.61 -5.28 7.68
C MET A 3 12.75 -6.23 8.89
N PRO A 4 12.52 -5.75 10.13
CA PRO A 4 12.61 -6.57 11.33
C PRO A 4 11.42 -7.55 11.46
N PRO A 5 11.57 -8.65 12.22
CA PRO A 5 10.51 -9.66 12.39
C PRO A 5 9.14 -9.13 12.80
N HIS A 6 9.09 -8.16 13.72
CA HIS A 6 7.83 -7.59 14.16
C HIS A 6 7.05 -6.84 13.05
N ALA A 7 7.75 -6.37 12.01
CA ALA A 7 7.13 -5.65 10.90
C ALA A 7 6.71 -6.59 9.75
N TYR A 8 7.40 -7.73 9.57
CA TYR A 8 7.06 -8.65 8.49
C TYR A 8 6.20 -9.86 8.88
N MET A 9 6.17 -10.24 10.15
CA MET A 9 5.42 -11.41 10.60
C MET A 9 3.92 -11.10 10.63
N PHE A 10 3.11 -11.99 10.06
CA PHE A 10 1.67 -11.96 10.25
C PHE A 10 1.29 -12.73 11.51
N GLY A 11 0.19 -12.32 12.17
CA GLY A 11 -0.42 -12.99 13.32
C GLY A 11 -1.13 -14.30 12.96
N LEU A 12 -0.50 -15.14 12.14
CA LEU A 12 -0.97 -16.45 11.73
C LEU A 12 -0.24 -17.55 12.52
N PRO A 13 -0.80 -18.78 12.61
CA PRO A 13 -0.07 -19.91 13.16
C PRO A 13 1.35 -20.00 12.59
N TYR A 14 2.35 -20.05 13.47
CA TYR A 14 3.76 -19.88 13.10
C TYR A 14 4.25 -20.90 12.05
N ARG A 15 3.61 -22.06 11.97
CA ARG A 15 3.83 -23.06 10.92
C ARG A 15 3.73 -22.48 9.51
N TYR A 16 2.82 -21.53 9.26
CA TYR A 16 2.64 -20.95 7.92
C TYR A 16 3.84 -20.11 7.49
N TYR A 17 4.50 -19.44 8.43
CA TYR A 17 5.79 -18.80 8.16
C TYR A 17 6.90 -19.85 7.98
N LYS A 18 6.98 -20.87 8.83
CA LYS A 18 8.05 -21.88 8.74
C LYS A 18 8.01 -22.66 7.44
N GLU A 19 6.85 -23.18 7.06
CA GLU A 19 6.63 -24.08 5.93
C GLU A 19 6.47 -23.32 4.61
N TYR A 20 5.64 -22.28 4.58
CA TYR A 20 5.26 -21.60 3.34
C TYR A 20 5.83 -20.19 3.20
N LYS A 21 6.61 -19.72 4.18
CA LYS A 21 7.18 -18.36 4.19
C LYS A 21 6.12 -17.27 4.03
N VAL A 22 4.94 -17.46 4.63
CA VAL A 22 3.89 -16.44 4.67
C VAL A 22 4.32 -15.31 5.60
N ARG A 23 4.64 -14.16 4.99
CA ARG A 23 5.10 -12.93 5.65
C ARG A 23 4.91 -11.74 4.70
N ARG A 24 5.08 -10.53 5.22
CA ARG A 24 5.26 -9.33 4.41
C ARG A 24 6.59 -9.40 3.65
N TYR A 25 6.54 -9.15 2.35
CA TYR A 25 7.72 -9.02 1.49
C TYR A 25 7.95 -7.59 1.04
N GLY A 26 6.88 -6.89 0.68
CA GLY A 26 6.95 -5.59 0.04
C GLY A 26 7.35 -5.65 -1.43
N PHE A 27 6.98 -4.60 -2.16
CA PHE A 27 7.33 -4.42 -3.58
C PHE A 27 7.70 -2.95 -3.83
N HIS A 28 8.03 -2.62 -5.08
CA HIS A 28 8.58 -1.32 -5.46
C HIS A 28 9.91 -0.96 -4.76
N GLY A 29 10.65 -1.97 -4.29
CA GLY A 29 11.89 -1.78 -3.52
C GLY A 29 12.94 -0.94 -4.22
N THR A 30 13.15 -1.12 -5.54
CA THR A 30 14.08 -0.30 -6.33
C THR A 30 13.66 1.17 -6.36
N SER A 31 12.36 1.44 -6.49
CA SER A 31 11.84 2.81 -6.48
C SER A 31 12.04 3.45 -5.11
N HIS A 32 11.62 2.79 -4.03
CA HIS A 32 11.77 3.28 -2.67
C HIS A 32 13.23 3.53 -2.30
N TYR A 33 14.12 2.60 -2.65
CA TYR A 33 15.56 2.75 -2.45
C TYR A 33 16.10 3.98 -3.18
N TYR A 34 15.77 4.14 -4.46
CA TYR A 34 16.25 5.28 -5.26
C TYR A 34 15.76 6.61 -4.70
N VAL A 35 14.45 6.75 -4.42
CA VAL A 35 13.90 8.04 -3.99
C VAL A 35 14.32 8.42 -2.57
N ALA A 36 14.56 7.45 -1.67
CA ALA A 36 15.12 7.74 -0.35
C ALA A 36 16.54 8.31 -0.44
N ASN A 37 17.41 7.70 -1.27
CA ASN A 37 18.76 8.21 -1.50
C ASN A 37 18.71 9.61 -2.16
N ARG A 38 17.84 9.79 -3.16
CA ARG A 38 17.69 11.09 -3.83
C ARG A 38 17.19 12.17 -2.87
N ALA A 39 16.29 11.84 -1.96
CA ALA A 39 15.82 12.77 -0.94
C ALA A 39 16.93 13.18 0.03
N ALA A 40 17.78 12.24 0.45
CA ALA A 40 18.95 12.55 1.29
C ALA A 40 19.92 13.52 0.61
N GLU A 41 20.22 13.30 -0.68
CA GLU A 41 21.03 14.22 -1.49
C GLU A 41 20.40 15.62 -1.57
N MET A 42 19.09 15.71 -1.82
CA MET A 42 18.37 16.98 -1.91
C MET A 42 18.30 17.74 -0.58
N LEU A 43 18.27 17.02 0.54
CA LEU A 43 18.29 17.58 1.89
C LEU A 43 19.71 17.95 2.37
N GLY A 44 20.75 17.53 1.65
CA GLY A 44 22.14 17.72 2.08
C GLY A 44 22.48 17.03 3.41
N ARG A 45 21.77 15.95 3.74
CA ARG A 45 21.93 15.17 4.97
C ARG A 45 22.27 13.71 4.65
N PRO A 46 23.12 13.03 5.43
CA PRO A 46 23.34 11.60 5.29
C PRO A 46 22.02 10.82 5.42
N LEU A 47 21.84 9.77 4.62
CA LEU A 47 20.63 8.93 4.65
C LEU A 47 20.47 8.20 5.99
N GLU A 48 21.58 7.93 6.66
CA GLU A 48 21.67 7.28 7.97
C GLU A 48 21.06 8.13 9.10
N ASP A 49 20.94 9.44 8.89
CA ASP A 49 20.40 10.40 9.85
C ASP A 49 18.94 10.80 9.54
N LEU A 50 18.27 10.10 8.61
CA LEU A 50 16.95 10.45 8.11
C LEU A 50 15.90 9.37 8.37
N LYS A 51 14.71 9.83 8.77
CA LYS A 51 13.45 9.06 8.82
C LYS A 51 12.53 9.55 7.70
N ILE A 52 12.37 8.73 6.67
CA ILE A 52 11.68 9.09 5.44
C ILE A 52 10.50 8.15 5.23
N VAL A 53 9.34 8.70 4.86
CA VAL A 53 8.27 7.90 4.25
C VAL A 53 8.27 8.15 2.75
N THR A 54 8.52 7.09 1.98
CA THR A 54 8.51 7.15 0.51
C THR A 54 7.18 6.63 -0.01
N CYS A 55 6.50 7.41 -0.85
CA CYS A 55 5.18 7.17 -1.40
C CYS A 55 5.30 6.90 -2.91
N HIS A 56 5.42 5.62 -3.27
CA HIS A 56 5.32 5.23 -4.68
C HIS A 56 3.85 5.18 -5.05
N LEU A 57 3.32 6.22 -5.72
CA LEU A 57 1.92 6.32 -6.10
C LEU A 57 1.77 6.21 -7.62
N GLY A 58 1.20 5.10 -8.07
CA GLY A 58 0.92 4.82 -9.47
C GLY A 58 -0.27 3.88 -9.60
N ASN A 59 -0.40 3.15 -10.72
CA ASN A 59 -1.46 2.14 -10.84
C ASN A 59 -1.26 0.99 -9.82
N GLY A 60 0.00 0.73 -9.45
CA GLY A 60 0.34 0.08 -8.18
C GLY A 60 0.91 1.10 -7.22
N SER A 61 0.42 1.10 -5.99
CA SER A 61 0.83 2.05 -4.96
C SER A 61 1.38 1.35 -3.74
N SER A 62 2.40 1.93 -3.13
CA SER A 62 2.94 1.45 -1.87
C SER A 62 3.67 2.56 -1.13
N LEU A 63 3.63 2.49 0.19
CA LEU A 63 4.41 3.36 1.06
C LEU A 63 5.46 2.55 1.79
N THR A 64 6.64 3.12 2.02
CA THR A 64 7.73 2.48 2.77
C THR A 64 8.27 3.41 3.84
N ALA A 65 8.44 2.88 5.05
CA ALA A 65 9.16 3.54 6.13
C ALA A 65 10.66 3.25 5.98
N VAL A 66 11.47 4.29 5.84
CA VAL A 66 12.93 4.22 5.73
C VAL A 66 13.54 4.93 6.93
N ASP A 67 14.20 4.19 7.81
CA ASP A 67 14.87 4.71 9.01
C ASP A 67 16.37 4.42 8.90
N GLY A 68 17.18 5.48 8.82
CA GLY A 68 18.63 5.38 8.66
C GLY A 68 19.03 4.56 7.43
N GLY A 69 18.36 4.80 6.30
CA GLY A 69 18.58 4.09 5.03
C GLY A 69 18.09 2.65 4.96
N LYS A 70 17.45 2.13 6.02
CA LYS A 70 16.88 0.79 6.05
C LYS A 70 15.37 0.86 5.92
N SER A 71 14.79 0.02 5.04
CA SER A 71 13.34 -0.19 5.05
C SER A 71 12.97 -0.97 6.31
N ILE A 72 12.19 -0.33 7.19
CA ILE A 72 11.72 -0.91 8.47
C ILE A 72 10.25 -1.34 8.41
N ASP A 73 9.47 -0.80 7.46
CA ASP A 73 8.10 -1.24 7.16
C ASP A 73 7.73 -0.87 5.70
N THR A 74 6.72 -1.53 5.12
CA THR A 74 6.20 -1.25 3.76
C THR A 74 4.75 -1.69 3.62
N SER A 75 3.93 -0.98 2.86
CA SER A 75 2.47 -1.20 2.91
C SER A 75 2.04 -2.47 2.20
N LEU A 76 2.82 -2.92 1.21
CA LEU A 76 2.54 -4.15 0.48
C LEU A 76 2.94 -5.38 1.28
N GLY A 77 2.05 -6.36 1.26
CA GLY A 77 2.07 -7.55 2.10
C GLY A 77 2.86 -8.72 1.52
N PHE A 78 2.24 -9.90 1.63
CA PHE A 78 2.67 -11.12 0.96
C PHE A 78 2.60 -10.98 -0.58
N GLY A 79 1.51 -10.38 -1.06
CA GLY A 79 1.30 -10.01 -2.45
C GLY A 79 1.12 -8.50 -2.61
N THR A 80 0.58 -8.09 -3.75
CA THR A 80 0.53 -6.68 -4.17
C THR A 80 -0.82 -5.99 -3.90
N VAL A 81 -1.71 -6.62 -3.12
CA VAL A 81 -3.05 -6.09 -2.78
C VAL A 81 -3.03 -5.23 -1.51
N GLN A 82 -2.41 -5.70 -0.42
CA GLN A 82 -2.38 -5.00 0.86
C GLN A 82 -1.82 -3.58 0.72
N GLY A 83 -2.40 -2.60 1.42
CA GLY A 83 -1.98 -1.20 1.37
C GLY A 83 -3.13 -0.25 1.09
N VAL A 84 -2.81 0.89 0.48
CA VAL A 84 -3.81 1.83 -0.02
C VAL A 84 -4.55 1.25 -1.23
N ILE A 85 -5.75 1.77 -1.50
CA ILE A 85 -6.44 1.48 -2.77
C ILE A 85 -5.54 1.88 -3.94
N MET A 86 -5.66 1.20 -5.08
CA MET A 86 -4.85 1.48 -6.27
C MET A 86 -5.74 1.54 -7.51
N GLY A 87 -5.18 1.55 -8.72
CA GLY A 87 -5.99 1.63 -9.94
C GLY A 87 -7.04 0.52 -10.05
N THR A 88 -6.63 -0.72 -9.82
CA THR A 88 -7.50 -1.92 -9.92
C THR A 88 -7.46 -2.84 -8.69
N ARG A 89 -6.67 -2.48 -7.68
CA ARG A 89 -6.44 -3.29 -6.48
C ARG A 89 -7.19 -2.70 -5.28
N SER A 90 -7.77 -3.58 -4.47
CA SER A 90 -8.63 -3.20 -3.35
C SER A 90 -7.92 -2.44 -2.24
N GLY A 91 -6.60 -2.64 -2.05
CA GLY A 91 -5.95 -2.21 -0.82
C GLY A 91 -6.35 -3.11 0.35
N ASP A 92 -6.20 -2.58 1.56
CA ASP A 92 -6.56 -3.24 2.81
C ASP A 92 -8.06 -3.56 2.88
N LEU A 93 -8.36 -4.80 3.26
CA LEU A 93 -9.71 -5.29 3.52
C LEU A 93 -9.70 -6.22 4.72
N ASP A 94 -10.85 -6.33 5.38
CA ASP A 94 -11.08 -7.35 6.39
C ASP A 94 -11.11 -8.73 5.72
N PRO A 95 -10.26 -9.69 6.14
CA PRO A 95 -10.31 -11.05 5.61
C PRO A 95 -11.68 -11.73 5.77
N THR A 96 -12.45 -11.38 6.79
CA THR A 96 -13.80 -11.93 7.01
C THR A 96 -14.81 -11.41 5.98
N ALA A 97 -14.67 -10.16 5.51
CA ALA A 97 -15.47 -9.63 4.42
C ALA A 97 -15.17 -10.36 3.10
N ILE A 98 -13.90 -10.68 2.84
CA ILE A 98 -13.49 -11.47 1.68
C ILE A 98 -14.16 -12.86 1.72
N LEU A 99 -14.07 -13.55 2.85
CA LEU A 99 -14.67 -14.88 3.02
C LEU A 99 -16.19 -14.83 2.90
N HIS A 100 -16.84 -13.81 3.46
CA HIS A 100 -18.28 -13.62 3.36
C HIS A 100 -18.73 -13.44 1.90
N LEU A 101 -18.07 -12.57 1.14
CA LEU A 101 -18.39 -12.36 -0.28
C LEU A 101 -18.19 -13.63 -1.12
N MET A 102 -17.11 -14.37 -0.84
CA MET A 102 -16.88 -15.66 -1.51
C MET A 102 -18.02 -16.64 -1.26
N GLU A 103 -18.52 -16.71 -0.03
CA GLU A 103 -19.66 -17.57 0.31
C GLU A 103 -20.97 -17.09 -0.34
N GLN A 104 -21.26 -15.78 -0.29
CA GLN A 104 -22.50 -15.22 -0.83
C GLN A 104 -22.62 -15.38 -2.35
N GLU A 105 -21.52 -15.19 -3.08
CA GLU A 105 -21.51 -15.25 -4.54
C GLU A 105 -21.01 -16.59 -5.09
N GLY A 106 -20.68 -17.55 -4.22
CA GLY A 106 -20.13 -18.85 -4.62
C GLY A 106 -18.79 -18.74 -5.35
N LEU A 107 -17.97 -17.75 -4.99
CA LEU A 107 -16.69 -17.47 -5.65
C LEU A 107 -15.60 -18.40 -5.15
N ASP A 108 -14.86 -18.98 -6.09
CA ASP A 108 -13.63 -19.69 -5.76
C ASP A 108 -12.47 -18.69 -5.45
N PRO A 109 -11.34 -19.16 -4.87
CA PRO A 109 -10.21 -18.29 -4.57
C PRO A 109 -9.62 -17.57 -5.80
N LYS A 110 -9.75 -18.14 -7.00
CA LYS A 110 -9.23 -17.56 -8.24
C LYS A 110 -10.10 -16.39 -8.69
N ALA A 111 -11.42 -16.55 -8.64
CA ALA A 111 -12.40 -15.49 -8.91
C ALA A 111 -12.24 -14.34 -7.92
N MET A 112 -12.15 -14.64 -6.62
CA MET A 112 -11.92 -13.59 -5.62
C MET A 112 -10.55 -12.91 -5.81
N SER A 113 -9.50 -13.66 -6.14
CA SER A 113 -8.21 -13.07 -6.50
C SER A 113 -8.32 -12.14 -7.72
N HIS A 114 -9.14 -12.47 -8.71
CA HIS A 114 -9.38 -11.60 -9.86
C HIS A 114 -10.05 -10.29 -9.43
N ILE A 115 -11.13 -10.37 -8.65
CA ILE A 115 -11.84 -9.20 -8.11
C ILE A 115 -10.87 -8.28 -7.36
N LEU A 116 -10.10 -8.82 -6.42
CA LEU A 116 -9.16 -8.06 -5.59
C LEU A 116 -8.03 -7.38 -6.38
N HIS A 117 -7.65 -7.93 -7.54
CA HIS A 117 -6.51 -7.43 -8.33
C HIS A 117 -6.89 -6.63 -9.58
N LYS A 118 -8.08 -6.85 -10.13
CA LYS A 118 -8.45 -6.39 -11.48
C LYS A 118 -9.74 -5.59 -11.52
N GLU A 119 -10.66 -5.83 -10.59
CA GLU A 119 -12.00 -5.21 -10.60
C GLU A 119 -12.24 -4.28 -9.40
N SER A 120 -11.23 -4.09 -8.55
CA SER A 120 -11.31 -3.28 -7.32
C SER A 120 -10.66 -1.91 -7.51
N GLY A 121 -10.37 -1.20 -6.41
CA GLY A 121 -9.62 0.05 -6.42
C GLY A 121 -10.41 1.20 -7.06
N LEU A 122 -9.71 2.14 -7.69
CA LEU A 122 -10.33 3.27 -8.40
C LEU A 122 -11.35 2.79 -9.43
N LEU A 123 -11.01 1.74 -10.21
CA LEU A 123 -11.91 1.17 -11.20
C LEU A 123 -13.20 0.65 -10.56
N GLY A 124 -13.08 -0.21 -9.54
CA GLY A 124 -14.24 -0.82 -8.89
C GLY A 124 -15.13 0.19 -8.15
N LEU A 125 -14.53 1.18 -7.50
CA LEU A 125 -15.27 2.20 -6.74
C LEU A 125 -16.00 3.18 -7.67
N THR A 126 -15.37 3.60 -8.76
CA THR A 126 -15.91 4.63 -9.64
C THR A 126 -16.75 4.08 -10.78
N GLY A 127 -16.40 2.89 -11.27
CA GLY A 127 -16.89 2.34 -12.54
C GLY A 127 -16.42 3.12 -13.78
N ILE A 128 -15.39 3.97 -13.65
CA ILE A 128 -14.94 4.89 -14.69
C ILE A 128 -13.61 4.40 -15.28
N SER A 129 -12.53 4.45 -14.49
CA SER A 129 -11.18 4.17 -14.95
C SER A 129 -10.29 3.72 -13.79
N SER A 130 -9.20 3.04 -14.14
CA SER A 130 -8.10 2.76 -13.20
C SER A 130 -7.06 3.88 -13.16
N ASP A 131 -7.16 4.86 -14.07
CA ASP A 131 -6.27 6.01 -14.15
C ASP A 131 -6.83 7.16 -13.29
N LEU A 132 -5.99 7.69 -12.39
CA LEU A 132 -6.41 8.75 -11.49
C LEU A 132 -6.80 10.03 -12.24
N ARG A 133 -6.21 10.30 -13.42
CA ARG A 133 -6.52 11.51 -14.21
C ARG A 133 -7.97 11.54 -14.68
N ASP A 134 -8.47 10.39 -15.13
CA ASP A 134 -9.87 10.25 -15.56
C ASP A 134 -10.82 10.39 -14.35
N VAL A 135 -10.41 9.85 -13.19
CA VAL A 135 -11.17 9.95 -11.94
C VAL A 135 -11.19 11.40 -11.43
N GLU A 136 -10.08 12.13 -11.51
CA GLU A 136 -9.99 13.55 -11.17
C GLU A 136 -10.91 14.40 -12.05
N ALA A 137 -10.88 14.20 -13.37
CA ALA A 137 -11.77 14.91 -14.29
C ALA A 137 -13.26 14.63 -14.00
N ALA A 138 -13.60 13.39 -13.60
CA ALA A 138 -14.95 13.05 -13.18
C ALA A 138 -15.32 13.71 -11.84
N ALA A 139 -14.38 13.80 -10.89
CA ALA A 139 -14.59 14.48 -9.61
C ALA A 139 -14.81 15.99 -9.80
N GLU A 140 -14.05 16.64 -10.69
CA GLU A 140 -14.26 18.05 -11.08
C GLU A 140 -15.66 18.28 -11.68
N SER A 141 -16.16 17.27 -12.39
CA SER A 141 -17.54 17.22 -12.91
C SER A 141 -18.59 16.82 -11.85
N LYS A 142 -18.22 16.85 -10.56
CA LYS A 142 -19.06 16.53 -9.39
C LYS A 142 -19.57 15.09 -9.33
N ASN A 143 -18.82 14.13 -9.88
CA ASN A 143 -19.13 12.71 -9.69
C ASN A 143 -18.81 12.26 -8.25
N GLU A 144 -19.84 11.89 -7.49
CA GLU A 144 -19.69 11.54 -6.06
C GLU A 144 -18.78 10.33 -5.82
N ARG A 145 -18.85 9.29 -6.66
CA ARG A 145 -17.99 8.10 -6.50
C ARG A 145 -16.53 8.39 -6.82
N ALA A 146 -16.28 9.29 -7.79
CA ALA A 146 -14.93 9.75 -8.10
C ALA A 146 -14.32 10.56 -6.95
N ILE A 147 -15.10 11.50 -6.39
CA ILE A 147 -14.71 12.26 -5.19
C ILE A 147 -14.38 11.31 -4.04
N LEU A 148 -15.29 10.37 -3.74
CA LEU A 148 -15.09 9.38 -2.69
C LEU A 148 -13.82 8.55 -2.91
N ALA A 149 -13.58 8.06 -4.12
CA ALA A 149 -12.39 7.25 -4.41
C ALA A 149 -11.09 8.04 -4.18
N ILE A 150 -11.04 9.32 -4.57
CA ILE A 150 -9.88 10.20 -4.32
C ILE A 150 -9.71 10.43 -2.81
N GLU A 151 -10.80 10.70 -2.09
CA GLU A 151 -10.76 10.89 -0.63
C GLU A 151 -10.27 9.64 0.11
N MET A 152 -10.73 8.46 -0.31
CA MET A 152 -10.30 7.17 0.23
C MET A 152 -8.79 6.94 0.00
N LEU A 153 -8.28 7.21 -1.22
CA LEU A 153 -6.86 7.12 -1.52
C LEU A 153 -6.04 8.07 -0.64
N ALA A 154 -6.41 9.36 -0.59
CA ALA A 154 -5.71 10.37 0.20
C ALA A 154 -5.75 10.06 1.70
N TYR A 155 -6.89 9.59 2.21
CA TYR A 155 -7.03 9.15 3.60
C TYR A 155 -6.13 7.95 3.92
N GLY A 156 -6.09 6.94 3.04
CA GLY A 156 -5.21 5.78 3.18
C GLY A 156 -3.73 6.17 3.21
N VAL A 157 -3.30 7.02 2.28
CA VAL A 157 -1.93 7.56 2.22
C VAL A 157 -1.57 8.27 3.52
N ARG A 158 -2.43 9.17 4.01
CA ARG A 158 -2.21 9.89 5.29
C ARG A 158 -2.12 8.93 6.48
N LYS A 159 -2.98 7.91 6.54
CA LYS A 159 -2.93 6.90 7.61
C LYS A 159 -1.62 6.13 7.62
N TYR A 160 -1.15 5.67 6.46
CA TYR A 160 0.11 4.95 6.36
C TYR A 160 1.31 5.83 6.72
N ILE A 161 1.35 7.08 6.26
CA ILE A 161 2.39 8.05 6.66
C ILE A 161 2.40 8.23 8.18
N GLY A 162 1.24 8.46 8.79
CA GLY A 162 1.13 8.63 10.24
C GLY A 162 1.57 7.39 11.02
N ALA A 163 1.17 6.19 10.58
CA ALA A 163 1.58 4.93 11.18
C ALA A 163 3.10 4.74 11.12
N TYR A 164 3.72 5.05 9.99
CA TYR A 164 5.17 4.92 9.81
C TYR A 164 5.97 5.97 10.57
N ALA A 165 5.51 7.22 10.61
CA ALA A 165 6.11 8.25 11.45
C ALA A 165 6.09 7.84 12.93
N ALA A 166 4.97 7.27 13.40
CA ALA A 166 4.86 6.74 14.75
C ALA A 166 5.79 5.55 14.99
N ALA A 167 5.85 4.60 14.05
CA ALA A 167 6.71 3.41 14.14
C ALA A 167 8.21 3.75 14.19
N MET A 168 8.65 4.78 13.44
CA MET A 168 10.03 5.27 13.44
C MET A 168 10.34 6.23 14.61
N GLY A 169 9.32 6.65 15.37
CA GLY A 169 9.48 7.67 16.42
C GLY A 169 9.94 9.02 15.89
N GLY A 170 9.46 9.42 14.70
CA GLY A 170 9.82 10.68 14.04
C GLY A 170 9.64 10.61 12.52
N LEU A 171 9.70 11.77 11.87
CA LEU A 171 9.60 11.90 10.42
C LEU A 171 10.36 13.17 9.98
N ASP A 172 11.39 13.00 9.16
CA ASP A 172 12.15 14.10 8.56
C ASP A 172 11.58 14.53 7.21
N ALA A 173 11.11 13.57 6.40
CA ALA A 173 10.65 13.83 5.04
C ALA A 173 9.58 12.86 4.55
N ILE A 174 8.73 13.36 3.66
CA ILE A 174 7.80 12.57 2.85
C ILE A 174 8.21 12.77 1.38
N VAL A 175 8.33 11.68 0.63
CA VAL A 175 8.76 11.67 -0.78
C VAL A 175 7.67 11.06 -1.64
#